data_AF-A0A093CUU8-F1
#
_entry.id   AF-A0A093CUU8-F1
#
_cell.length_a   1.000
_cell.length_b   1.000
_cell.length_c   1.000
_cell.angle_alpha   90.00
_cell.angle_beta   90.00
_cell.angle_gamma   90.00
#
_symmetry.space_group_name_H-M   'P 1'
#
loop_
_entity.id
_entity.type
_entity.pdbx_description
1 polymer ?
#
loop_
_entity_poly.entity_id
_entity_poly.type
_entity_poly.pdbx_seq_one_letter_code
_entity_poly.pdbx_strand_id
1 'polypeptide(L)'
;ADIAILGMDIDVQTIEDNVISLEMLFKAWLHDYGTEREHLHLLLPSGCFSHATAPKTTQMCLKCDLQERLLDPALLSGVADGTTRPADLSSPCQMAAWPATVLHKLQVVKALKSDGVCESVLYGLPFIIKPTSCWQLDWDELEINQHSFHALCLSLLKRKWMLLAKREPQNTGPNWNVVVHPYYIIIPSDSATLLVKAVAMRELLLPSTFPPLLAEHPERVHGPIESALNSLEVEVAYNPLHLKSNLYKHLKSTLHKPLQRQQPQPRDQRAERHQPKQHQSRARATVAPLLMAPSPVQAFRPAATRRESCERSLLPKE
;
A
#
# COMPACT_ATOMS: atom_id res chain seq x y z
N ALA A 1 10.91 -49.24 18.51
CA ALA A 1 10.47 -47.91 18.96
C ALA A 1 10.65 -47.00 17.76
N ASP A 2 9.65 -47.05 16.87
CA ASP A 2 9.73 -46.44 15.56
C ASP A 2 9.27 -44.99 15.68
N ILE A 3 10.22 -44.07 15.54
CA ILE A 3 9.91 -42.65 15.38
C ILE A 3 9.57 -42.47 13.91
N ALA A 4 8.28 -42.60 13.59
CA ALA A 4 7.72 -42.12 12.34
C ALA A 4 7.86 -40.58 12.32
N ILE A 5 8.95 -40.10 11.72
CA ILE A 5 9.07 -38.69 11.35
C ILE A 5 8.13 -38.51 10.16
N LEU A 6 6.91 -38.08 10.47
CA LEU A 6 5.86 -37.73 9.53
C LEU A 6 6.39 -36.79 8.45
N GLY A 7 6.50 -37.29 7.21
CA GLY A 7 6.35 -36.53 5.96
C GLY A 7 6.94 -35.13 5.90
N MET A 8 8.14 -34.90 6.44
CA MET A 8 8.90 -33.68 6.17
C MET A 8 9.74 -33.95 4.94
N ASP A 9 9.38 -33.31 3.82
CA ASP A 9 10.23 -33.32 2.64
C ASP A 9 11.48 -32.49 2.96
N ILE A 10 12.65 -33.15 2.98
CA ILE A 10 13.92 -32.48 3.29
C ILE A 10 14.57 -32.17 1.95
N ASP A 11 14.47 -30.91 1.52
CA ASP A 11 15.20 -30.44 0.35
C ASP A 11 16.65 -30.10 0.72
N VAL A 12 17.61 -30.77 0.08
CA VAL A 12 19.05 -30.56 0.27
C VAL A 12 19.57 -29.77 -0.93
N GLN A 13 19.84 -28.48 -0.72
CA GLN A 13 20.40 -27.61 -1.75
C GLN A 13 21.91 -27.42 -1.57
N THR A 14 22.68 -27.69 -2.62
CA THR A 14 24.12 -27.36 -2.66
C THR A 14 24.28 -25.94 -3.19
N ILE A 15 25.00 -25.10 -2.45
CA ILE A 15 25.14 -23.67 -2.75
C ILE A 15 26.63 -23.32 -2.73
N GLU A 16 27.04 -22.50 -3.69
CA GLU A 16 28.40 -21.97 -3.73
C GLU A 16 28.68 -21.07 -2.51
N ASP A 17 29.89 -21.15 -1.96
CA ASP A 17 30.34 -20.31 -0.85
C ASP A 17 30.67 -18.88 -1.32
N ASN A 18 29.66 -18.17 -1.80
CA ASN A 18 29.74 -16.76 -2.14
C ASN A 18 28.50 -16.00 -1.63
N VAL A 19 28.71 -14.71 -1.33
CA VAL A 19 27.69 -13.86 -0.69
C VAL A 19 26.44 -13.75 -1.55
N ILE A 20 26.60 -13.69 -2.88
CA ILE A 20 25.47 -13.53 -3.81
C ILE A 20 24.59 -14.78 -3.80
N SER A 21 25.18 -15.97 -3.80
CA SER A 21 24.46 -17.24 -3.81
C SER A 21 23.68 -17.44 -2.51
N LEU A 22 24.30 -17.12 -1.37
CA LEU A 22 23.62 -17.12 -0.07
C LEU A 22 22.49 -16.07 -0.02
N GLU A 23 22.74 -14.86 -0.52
CA GLU A 23 21.73 -13.79 -0.56
C GLU A 23 20.53 -14.18 -1.42
N MET A 24 20.78 -14.78 -2.58
CA MET A 24 19.73 -15.27 -3.48
C MET A 24 18.93 -16.41 -2.86
N LEU A 25 19.58 -17.35 -2.17
CA LEU A 25 18.89 -18.41 -1.44
C LEU A 25 17.93 -17.83 -0.40
N PHE A 26 18.43 -16.98 0.49
CA PHE A 26 17.59 -16.43 1.57
C PHE A 26 16.47 -15.56 1.03
N LYS A 27 16.70 -14.80 -0.05
CA LYS A 27 15.64 -14.03 -0.71
C LYS A 27 14.63 -14.91 -1.42
N ALA A 28 15.06 -16.00 -2.07
CA ALA A 28 14.15 -16.96 -2.69
C ALA A 28 13.25 -17.62 -1.64
N TRP A 29 13.81 -17.95 -0.47
CA TRP A 29 13.04 -18.49 0.66
C TRP A 29 11.96 -17.52 1.17
N LEU A 30 12.24 -16.21 1.17
CA LEU A 30 11.23 -15.19 1.52
C LEU A 30 10.10 -15.07 0.48
N HIS A 31 10.31 -15.55 -0.75
CA HIS A 31 9.38 -15.44 -1.87
C HIS A 31 8.60 -16.73 -2.15
N ASP A 32 8.68 -17.75 -1.27
CA ASP A 32 8.02 -19.05 -1.47
C ASP A 32 6.50 -18.96 -1.23
N TYR A 33 5.85 -18.23 -2.13
CA TYR A 33 4.41 -18.25 -2.31
C TYR A 33 4.12 -19.38 -3.30
N GLY A 34 3.80 -20.56 -2.76
CA GLY A 34 3.55 -21.74 -3.57
C GLY A 34 2.53 -21.50 -4.68
N THR A 35 2.64 -22.26 -5.78
CA THR A 35 1.71 -22.25 -6.92
C THR A 35 0.36 -22.91 -6.61
N GLU A 36 0.01 -23.02 -5.33
CA GLU A 36 -1.19 -23.74 -4.91
C GLU A 36 -2.46 -22.98 -5.25
N ARG A 37 -2.42 -21.65 -5.23
CA ARG A 37 -3.60 -20.80 -5.42
C ARG A 37 -3.27 -19.52 -6.16
N GLU A 38 -4.30 -19.01 -6.82
CA GLU A 38 -4.29 -17.70 -7.46
C GLU A 38 -4.28 -16.59 -6.39
N HIS A 39 -3.48 -15.55 -6.60
CA HIS A 39 -3.34 -14.45 -5.64
C HIS A 39 -4.23 -13.24 -5.98
N LEU A 40 -4.53 -13.04 -7.27
CA LEU A 40 -5.26 -11.89 -7.77
C LEU A 40 -6.17 -12.26 -8.94
N HIS A 41 -7.40 -11.77 -8.91
CA HIS A 41 -8.28 -11.67 -10.07
C HIS A 41 -8.34 -10.23 -10.56
N LEU A 42 -7.95 -10.02 -11.81
CA LEU A 42 -8.12 -8.75 -12.50
C LEU A 42 -9.39 -8.80 -13.35
N LEU A 43 -10.40 -8.03 -12.96
CA LEU A 43 -11.71 -8.01 -13.59
C LEU A 43 -11.77 -6.85 -14.60
N LEU A 44 -11.86 -7.20 -15.87
CA LEU A 44 -12.01 -6.27 -16.99
C LEU A 44 -13.49 -6.04 -17.30
N PRO A 45 -13.90 -4.81 -17.67
CA PRO A 45 -15.26 -4.53 -18.10
C PRO A 45 -15.55 -5.29 -19.40
N SER A 46 -16.63 -6.08 -19.41
CA SER A 46 -17.13 -6.70 -20.63
C SER A 46 -17.79 -5.64 -21.51
N GLY A 47 -17.26 -5.42 -22.71
CA GLY A 47 -17.77 -4.45 -23.69
C GLY A 47 -19.08 -4.88 -24.35
N CYS A 48 -20.13 -5.10 -23.57
CA CYS A 48 -21.45 -5.43 -24.08
C CYS A 48 -22.27 -4.14 -24.27
N PHE A 49 -22.28 -3.60 -25.47
CA PHE A 49 -23.23 -2.56 -25.91
C PHE A 49 -24.61 -3.19 -26.20
N SER A 50 -25.15 -3.98 -25.27
CA SER A 50 -26.45 -4.63 -25.43
C SER A 50 -27.45 -4.01 -24.48
N HIS A 51 -28.55 -3.53 -25.07
CA HIS A 51 -29.67 -2.92 -24.38
C HIS A 51 -30.11 -3.67 -23.12
N ALA A 52 -30.48 -2.88 -22.11
CA ALA A 52 -30.98 -3.29 -20.82
C ALA A 52 -31.97 -4.47 -20.91
N THR A 53 -31.57 -5.65 -20.39
CA THR A 53 -32.40 -6.67 -19.69
C THR A 53 -31.66 -8.02 -19.52
N ALA A 54 -30.41 -8.05 -19.03
CA ALA A 54 -29.73 -9.30 -18.67
C ALA A 54 -29.05 -9.20 -17.27
N PRO A 55 -29.22 -10.19 -16.37
CA PRO A 55 -28.67 -10.13 -15.03
C PRO A 55 -27.18 -10.46 -15.03
N LYS A 56 -26.37 -9.58 -14.40
CA LYS A 56 -24.91 -9.68 -14.19
C LYS A 56 -24.08 -9.90 -15.47
N THR A 57 -23.63 -8.80 -16.04
CA THR A 57 -22.59 -8.75 -17.08
C THR A 57 -21.40 -9.65 -16.74
N THR A 58 -21.14 -10.67 -17.55
CA THR A 58 -19.99 -11.59 -17.43
C THR A 58 -18.69 -10.79 -17.63
N GLN A 59 -18.08 -10.31 -16.55
CA GLN A 59 -16.79 -9.62 -16.62
C GLN A 59 -15.70 -10.62 -17.05
N MET A 60 -14.76 -10.16 -17.89
CA MET A 60 -13.60 -10.97 -18.23
C MET A 60 -12.65 -10.96 -17.02
N CYS A 61 -12.30 -12.15 -16.53
CA CYS A 61 -11.44 -12.33 -15.36
C CYS A 61 -10.09 -12.88 -15.81
N LEU A 62 -9.02 -12.16 -15.49
CA LEU A 62 -7.66 -12.68 -15.61
C LEU A 62 -7.20 -13.16 -14.23
N LYS A 63 -6.72 -14.39 -14.17
CA LYS A 63 -6.20 -15.03 -12.97
C LYS A 63 -4.71 -14.82 -12.91
N CYS A 64 -4.23 -14.26 -11.81
CA CYS A 64 -2.89 -13.75 -11.71
C CYS A 64 -2.23 -14.14 -10.40
N ASP A 65 -0.91 -14.23 -10.45
CA ASP A 65 -0.06 -14.28 -9.27
C ASP A 65 0.55 -12.91 -9.00
N LEU A 66 0.78 -12.65 -7.72
CA LEU A 66 1.45 -11.45 -7.26
C LEU A 66 2.84 -11.80 -6.78
N GLN A 67 3.80 -10.97 -7.18
CA GLN A 67 5.18 -11.14 -6.82
C GLN A 67 5.72 -9.84 -6.25
N GLU A 68 6.19 -9.91 -5.01
CA GLU A 68 6.95 -8.84 -4.38
C GLU A 68 8.28 -8.67 -5.11
N ARG A 69 8.64 -7.42 -5.39
CA ARG A 69 9.91 -7.09 -6.06
C ARG A 69 10.95 -6.48 -5.12
N LEU A 70 10.52 -5.92 -3.99
CA LEU A 70 11.37 -5.20 -3.05
C LEU A 70 11.03 -5.66 -1.63
N LEU A 71 12.07 -5.88 -0.82
CA LEU A 71 11.90 -5.97 0.63
C LEU A 71 11.50 -4.60 1.16
N ASP A 72 10.54 -4.57 2.10
CA ASP A 72 10.08 -3.33 2.71
C ASP A 72 11.21 -2.68 3.52
N PRO A 73 11.73 -1.51 3.10
CA PRO A 73 12.77 -0.82 3.84
C PRO A 73 12.29 -0.36 5.22
N ALA A 74 10.98 -0.14 5.42
CA ALA A 74 10.42 0.27 6.70
C ALA A 74 10.51 -0.84 7.77
N LEU A 75 10.64 -2.11 7.35
CA LEU A 75 10.87 -3.24 8.25
C LEU A 75 12.35 -3.34 8.68
N LEU A 76 13.26 -2.67 7.97
CA LEU A 76 14.68 -2.65 8.30
C LEU A 76 14.93 -1.57 9.37
N SER A 77 15.11 -2.01 10.60
CA SER A 77 15.40 -1.12 11.73
C SER A 77 16.60 -0.20 11.44
N GLY A 78 16.39 1.13 11.50
CA GLY A 78 17.47 2.12 11.51
C GLY A 78 17.90 2.66 10.14
N VAL A 79 17.16 2.42 9.06
CA VAL A 79 17.42 3.07 7.76
C VAL A 79 17.03 4.55 7.83
N ALA A 80 18.03 5.35 8.21
CA ALA A 80 18.35 6.72 7.77
C ALA A 80 17.26 7.80 7.68
N ASP A 81 16.15 7.72 8.40
CA ASP A 81 15.46 8.92 8.89
C ASP A 81 15.23 8.79 10.39
N GLY A 82 16.08 9.49 11.14
CA GLY A 82 16.18 9.39 12.58
C GLY A 82 14.88 9.76 13.28
N THR A 83 14.05 8.78 13.58
CA THR A 83 13.24 8.72 14.81
C THR A 83 12.93 7.26 15.09
N THR A 84 13.59 6.74 16.11
CA THR A 84 13.28 5.46 16.75
C THR A 84 11.86 5.47 17.29
N ARG A 85 10.95 4.81 16.57
CA ARG A 85 10.00 3.87 17.17
C ARG A 85 9.85 2.66 16.25
N PRO A 86 9.87 1.42 16.76
CA PRO A 86 9.32 0.32 15.99
C PRO A 86 7.90 0.74 15.64
N ALA A 87 7.56 0.76 14.35
CA ALA A 87 6.17 0.93 13.96
C ALA A 87 5.38 -0.14 14.74
N ASP A 88 4.45 0.30 15.59
CA ASP A 88 3.52 -0.62 16.20
C ASP A 88 2.93 -1.46 15.06
N LEU A 89 3.08 -2.78 15.15
CA LEU A 89 2.63 -3.79 14.17
C LEU A 89 1.11 -3.74 13.90
N SER A 90 0.41 -2.72 14.41
CA SER A 90 -1.02 -2.47 14.33
C SER A 90 -1.37 -1.10 13.71
N SER A 91 -0.44 -0.44 13.02
CA SER A 91 -0.79 0.72 12.19
C SER A 91 -1.72 0.28 11.03
N PRO A 92 -2.88 0.93 10.81
CA PRO A 92 -3.76 0.69 9.67
C PRO A 92 -3.11 0.93 8.31
N CYS A 93 -1.88 1.48 8.30
CA CYS A 93 -1.09 1.78 7.11
C CYS A 93 -0.05 0.70 6.79
N GLN A 94 -0.23 -0.55 7.22
CA GLN A 94 0.42 -1.71 6.59
C GLN A 94 -0.21 -1.95 5.21
N MET A 95 0.03 -1.05 4.27
CA MET A 95 -0.26 -1.25 2.85
C MET A 95 0.92 -1.85 2.07
N ALA A 96 1.97 -2.29 2.80
CA ALA A 96 3.19 -2.83 2.23
C ALA A 96 3.16 -4.34 1.98
N ALA A 97 2.22 -5.09 2.58
CA ALA A 97 2.10 -6.54 2.36
C ALA A 97 0.68 -6.87 1.93
N TRP A 98 0.50 -7.34 0.70
CA TRP A 98 -0.72 -8.05 0.33
C TRP A 98 -0.61 -9.44 0.96
N PRO A 99 -1.49 -9.82 1.91
CA PRO A 99 -1.37 -11.11 2.55
C PRO A 99 -1.52 -12.20 1.49
N ALA A 100 -0.46 -12.97 1.26
CA ALA A 100 -0.45 -14.01 0.23
C ALA A 100 -1.53 -15.10 0.41
N THR A 101 -2.11 -15.18 1.60
CA THR A 101 -3.17 -16.14 1.94
C THR A 101 -4.56 -15.75 1.43
N VAL A 102 -4.74 -14.53 0.90
CA VAL A 102 -6.04 -14.00 0.52
C VAL A 102 -6.10 -13.73 -0.97
N LEU A 103 -7.12 -14.25 -1.65
CA LEU A 103 -7.40 -13.90 -3.05
C LEU A 103 -7.88 -12.45 -3.14
N HIS A 104 -7.17 -11.62 -3.90
CA HIS A 104 -7.54 -10.23 -4.15
C HIS A 104 -8.37 -10.11 -5.43
N LYS A 105 -9.35 -9.20 -5.45
CA LYS A 105 -10.12 -8.89 -6.66
C LYS A 105 -9.99 -7.41 -6.97
N LEU A 106 -9.42 -7.10 -8.14
CA LEU A 106 -9.28 -5.75 -8.65
C LEU A 106 -10.23 -5.54 -9.82
N GLN A 107 -11.21 -4.65 -9.65
CA GLN A 107 -12.11 -4.25 -10.72
C GLN A 107 -11.53 -3.04 -11.46
N VAL A 108 -11.25 -3.20 -12.75
CA VAL A 108 -10.79 -2.10 -13.60
C VAL A 108 -11.94 -1.12 -13.82
N VAL A 109 -11.70 0.14 -13.48
CA VAL A 109 -12.69 1.21 -13.56
C VAL A 109 -12.43 2.16 -14.73
N LYS A 110 -11.17 2.44 -15.06
CA LYS A 110 -10.80 3.40 -16.11
C LYS A 110 -9.48 3.01 -16.77
N ALA A 111 -9.34 3.38 -18.04
CA ALA A 111 -8.04 3.48 -18.70
C ALA A 111 -7.50 4.91 -18.53
N LEU A 112 -6.21 5.02 -18.23
CA LEU A 112 -5.47 6.28 -18.08
C LEU A 112 -4.37 6.33 -19.13
N LYS A 113 -4.01 7.51 -19.64
CA LYS A 113 -2.79 7.64 -20.46
C LYS A 113 -1.55 7.52 -19.58
N SER A 114 -0.46 7.00 -20.14
CA SER A 114 0.82 6.83 -19.42
C SER A 114 1.41 8.14 -18.88
N ASP A 115 1.15 9.25 -19.55
CA ASP A 115 1.58 10.61 -19.17
C ASP A 115 0.57 11.34 -18.28
N GLY A 116 -0.61 10.76 -18.05
CA GLY A 116 -1.72 11.40 -17.33
C GLY A 116 -1.71 11.20 -15.82
N VAL A 117 -0.70 10.54 -15.26
CA VAL A 117 -0.61 10.24 -13.82
C VAL A 117 0.65 10.85 -13.25
N CYS A 118 0.50 11.62 -12.17
CA CYS A 118 1.62 12.14 -11.41
C CYS A 118 2.18 11.06 -10.49
N GLU A 119 3.48 10.79 -10.54
CA GLU A 119 4.10 9.78 -9.68
C GLU A 119 3.98 10.10 -8.18
N SER A 120 3.85 11.39 -7.82
CA SER A 120 3.71 11.82 -6.42
C SER A 120 2.43 11.33 -5.73
N VAL A 121 1.41 10.91 -6.49
CA VAL A 121 0.18 10.33 -5.93
C VAL A 121 0.27 8.81 -5.79
N LEU A 122 1.37 8.19 -6.21
CA LEU A 122 1.61 6.76 -6.03
C LEU A 122 2.40 6.54 -4.73
N TYR A 123 2.05 5.50 -3.98
CA TYR A 123 2.75 5.19 -2.74
C TYR A 123 2.80 3.69 -2.47
N GLY A 124 3.59 3.32 -1.46
CA GLY A 124 3.78 1.93 -1.04
C GLY A 124 4.73 1.17 -1.96
N LEU A 125 4.89 -0.12 -1.66
CA LEU A 125 5.74 -1.01 -2.45
C LEU A 125 4.99 -1.49 -3.70
N PRO A 126 5.66 -1.54 -4.85
CA PRO A 126 5.06 -2.09 -6.06
C PRO A 126 5.04 -3.62 -6.02
N PHE A 127 4.00 -4.21 -6.61
CA PHE A 127 3.94 -5.66 -6.88
C PHE A 127 3.96 -5.90 -8.38
N ILE A 128 4.54 -7.03 -8.78
CA ILE A 128 4.50 -7.53 -10.15
C ILE A 128 3.32 -8.50 -10.24
N ILE A 129 2.45 -8.27 -11.22
CA ILE A 129 1.37 -9.17 -11.61
C ILE A 129 1.87 -9.97 -12.80
N LYS A 130 1.73 -11.30 -12.70
CA LYS A 130 2.03 -12.26 -13.75
C LYS A 130 0.81 -13.17 -13.98
N PRO A 131 0.64 -13.80 -15.16
CA PRO A 131 -0.39 -14.82 -15.32
C PRO A 131 -0.17 -15.93 -14.29
N THR A 132 -1.26 -16.46 -13.73
CA THR A 132 -1.13 -17.48 -12.68
C THR A 132 -0.51 -18.76 -13.22
N SER A 133 0.28 -19.44 -12.39
CA SER A 133 0.77 -20.80 -12.64
C SER A 133 0.10 -21.82 -11.70
N CYS A 134 -1.12 -21.51 -11.22
CA CYS A 134 -1.84 -22.35 -10.28
C CYS A 134 -2.13 -23.74 -10.86
N TRP A 135 -1.63 -24.79 -10.21
CA TRP A 135 -1.77 -26.16 -10.69
C TRP A 135 -3.20 -26.72 -10.57
N GLN A 136 -4.07 -26.05 -9.80
CA GLN A 136 -5.47 -26.47 -9.63
C GLN A 136 -6.34 -26.18 -10.85
N LEU A 137 -5.83 -25.40 -11.80
CA LEU A 137 -6.50 -25.10 -13.06
C LEU A 137 -6.17 -26.15 -14.10
N ASP A 138 -7.11 -26.37 -15.01
CA ASP A 138 -6.82 -27.21 -16.17
C ASP A 138 -5.85 -26.50 -17.13
N TRP A 139 -5.16 -27.30 -17.95
CA TRP A 139 -4.14 -26.80 -18.86
C TRP A 139 -4.71 -25.82 -19.90
N ASP A 140 -5.91 -26.08 -20.39
CA ASP A 140 -6.59 -25.24 -21.38
C ASP A 140 -6.94 -23.87 -20.78
N GLU A 141 -7.44 -23.81 -19.55
CA GLU A 141 -7.73 -22.57 -18.83
C GLU A 141 -6.44 -21.78 -18.54
N LEU A 142 -5.37 -22.44 -18.11
CA LEU A 142 -4.06 -21.80 -17.92
C LEU A 142 -3.56 -21.17 -19.22
N GLU A 143 -3.63 -21.91 -20.32
CA GLU A 143 -3.18 -21.44 -21.62
C GLU A 143 -4.03 -20.25 -22.12
N ILE A 144 -5.36 -20.35 -22.04
CA ILE A 144 -6.27 -19.25 -22.42
C ILE A 144 -6.02 -18.02 -21.55
N ASN A 145 -5.84 -18.20 -20.24
CA ASN A 145 -5.57 -17.12 -19.30
C ASN A 145 -4.23 -16.44 -19.61
N GLN A 146 -3.18 -17.20 -19.90
CA GLN A 146 -1.87 -16.67 -20.28
C GLN A 146 -1.94 -15.85 -21.57
N HIS A 147 -2.57 -16.38 -22.62
CA HIS A 147 -2.76 -15.66 -23.89
C HIS A 147 -3.56 -14.38 -23.69
N SER A 148 -4.63 -14.46 -22.90
CA SER A 148 -5.47 -13.30 -22.58
C SER A 148 -4.71 -12.22 -21.81
N PHE A 149 -3.88 -12.62 -20.84
CA PHE A 149 -3.02 -11.71 -20.08
C PHE A 149 -2.00 -11.03 -20.99
N HIS A 150 -1.30 -11.77 -21.85
CA HIS A 150 -0.34 -11.20 -22.79
C HIS A 150 -1.02 -10.24 -23.78
N ALA A 151 -2.21 -10.59 -24.28
CA ALA A 151 -2.98 -9.73 -25.16
C ALA A 151 -3.37 -8.40 -24.48
N LEU A 152 -3.68 -8.43 -23.18
CA LEU A 152 -3.90 -7.23 -22.38
C LEU A 152 -2.64 -6.37 -22.32
N CYS A 153 -1.49 -6.95 -21.92
CA CYS A 153 -0.21 -6.23 -21.81
C CYS A 153 0.15 -5.51 -23.12
N LEU A 154 0.12 -6.24 -24.24
CA LEU A 154 0.41 -5.69 -25.57
C LEU A 154 -0.57 -4.59 -25.97
N SER A 155 -1.86 -4.78 -25.67
CA SER A 155 -2.89 -3.77 -25.97
C SER A 155 -2.67 -2.48 -25.20
N LEU A 156 -2.29 -2.56 -23.92
CA LEU A 156 -2.00 -1.39 -23.09
C LEU A 156 -0.73 -0.67 -23.56
N LEU A 157 0.35 -1.42 -23.85
CA LEU A 157 1.60 -0.85 -24.38
C LEU A 157 1.38 -0.11 -25.70
N LYS A 158 0.69 -0.75 -26.66
CA LYS A 158 0.41 -0.15 -27.98
C LYS A 158 -0.39 1.14 -27.86
N ARG A 159 -1.30 1.22 -26.88
CA ARG A 159 -2.14 2.40 -26.63
C ARG A 159 -1.48 3.44 -25.72
N LYS A 160 -0.32 3.13 -25.13
CA LYS A 160 0.31 3.90 -24.04
C LYS A 160 -0.68 4.15 -22.90
N TRP A 161 -1.41 3.11 -22.51
CA TRP A 161 -2.43 3.15 -21.48
C TRP A 161 -1.98 2.40 -20.22
N MET A 162 -2.52 2.87 -19.10
CA MET A 162 -2.49 2.23 -17.78
C MET A 162 -3.94 1.99 -17.35
N LEU A 163 -4.14 1.15 -16.34
CA LEU A 163 -5.47 0.87 -15.80
C LEU A 163 -5.58 1.41 -14.38
N LEU A 164 -6.66 2.11 -14.09
CA LEU A 164 -7.10 2.38 -12.73
C LEU A 164 -8.04 1.26 -12.31
N ALA A 165 -7.72 0.60 -11.20
CA ALA A 165 -8.53 -0.44 -10.62
C ALA A 165 -8.89 -0.13 -9.17
N LYS A 166 -10.06 -0.58 -8.73
CA LYS A 166 -10.48 -0.55 -7.32
C LYS A 166 -10.48 -1.97 -6.77
N ARG A 167 -10.10 -2.15 -5.51
CA ARG A 167 -10.23 -3.45 -4.86
C ARG A 167 -11.67 -3.67 -4.39
N GLU A 168 -12.18 -4.88 -4.62
CA GLU A 168 -13.46 -5.27 -4.06
C GLU A 168 -13.35 -5.44 -2.54
N PRO A 169 -14.36 -4.96 -1.78
CA PRO A 169 -14.37 -5.08 -0.33
C PRO A 169 -14.50 -6.55 0.06
N GLN A 170 -13.60 -7.04 0.92
CA GLN A 170 -13.59 -8.46 1.30
C GLN A 170 -14.48 -8.80 2.48
N ASN A 171 -14.75 -7.84 3.38
CA ASN A 171 -15.67 -8.00 4.49
C ASN A 171 -16.19 -6.62 4.92
N THR A 172 -17.50 -6.41 4.89
CA THR A 172 -18.12 -5.26 5.54
C THR A 172 -18.12 -5.56 7.04
N GLY A 173 -17.25 -4.90 7.80
CA GLY A 173 -17.20 -5.07 9.26
C GLY A 173 -18.57 -4.81 9.90
N PRO A 174 -18.89 -5.45 11.03
CA PRO A 174 -20.26 -5.51 11.56
C PRO A 174 -20.83 -4.16 12.03
N ASN A 175 -20.03 -3.10 12.12
CA ASN A 175 -20.46 -1.85 12.77
C ASN A 175 -20.55 -0.62 11.90
N TRP A 176 -20.02 -0.58 10.67
CA TRP A 176 -20.07 0.64 9.85
C TRP A 176 -20.61 0.34 8.44
N ASN A 177 -21.74 0.94 8.08
CA ASN A 177 -22.37 0.89 6.73
C ASN A 177 -21.52 1.56 5.62
N VAL A 178 -20.25 1.87 5.88
CA VAL A 178 -19.38 2.61 4.97
C VAL A 178 -18.28 1.68 4.47
N VAL A 179 -18.22 1.53 3.15
CA VAL A 179 -17.20 0.72 2.48
C VAL A 179 -16.08 1.63 1.99
N VAL A 180 -14.85 1.33 2.43
CA VAL A 180 -13.64 2.00 1.93
C VAL A 180 -13.06 1.18 0.80
N HIS A 181 -12.83 1.81 -0.36
CA HIS A 181 -12.26 1.16 -1.53
C HIS A 181 -10.83 1.69 -1.77
N PRO A 182 -9.80 0.84 -1.66
CA PRO A 182 -8.47 1.21 -2.09
C PRO A 182 -8.37 1.14 -3.62
N TYR A 183 -7.62 2.06 -4.19
CA TYR A 183 -7.39 2.18 -5.63
C TYR A 183 -5.93 1.89 -5.98
N TYR A 184 -5.75 1.32 -7.16
CA TYR A 184 -4.47 0.90 -7.68
C TYR A 184 -4.33 1.31 -9.13
N ILE A 185 -3.11 1.67 -9.53
CA ILE A 185 -2.74 1.82 -10.92
C ILE A 185 -1.96 0.60 -11.36
N ILE A 186 -2.36 0.04 -12.50
CA ILE A 186 -1.74 -1.10 -13.14
C ILE A 186 -1.07 -0.61 -14.42
N ILE A 187 0.24 -0.79 -14.50
CA ILE A 187 1.12 -0.26 -15.54
C ILE A 187 1.68 -1.44 -16.31
N PRO A 188 1.54 -1.52 -17.64
CA PRO A 188 2.13 -2.61 -18.40
C PRO A 188 3.66 -2.46 -18.50
N SER A 189 4.36 -3.60 -18.57
CA SER A 189 5.80 -3.68 -18.82
C SER A 189 6.10 -4.41 -20.12
N ASP A 190 7.27 -4.14 -20.70
CA ASP A 190 7.80 -4.78 -21.91
C ASP A 190 8.08 -6.28 -21.73
N SER A 191 8.32 -6.73 -20.50
CA SER A 191 8.50 -8.14 -20.10
C SER A 191 7.20 -8.96 -20.02
N ALA A 192 6.11 -8.50 -20.65
CA ALA A 192 4.78 -9.12 -20.60
C ALA A 192 4.23 -9.31 -19.17
N THR A 193 4.66 -8.46 -18.23
CA THR A 193 4.13 -8.38 -16.86
C THR A 193 3.38 -7.06 -16.66
N LEU A 194 2.64 -6.95 -15.55
CA LEU A 194 2.04 -5.68 -15.12
C LEU A 194 2.59 -5.28 -13.76
N LEU A 195 2.83 -4.00 -13.55
CA LEU A 195 3.22 -3.42 -12.27
C LEU A 195 1.98 -2.83 -11.60
N VAL A 196 1.72 -3.14 -10.33
CA VAL A 196 0.64 -2.53 -9.56
C VAL A 196 1.18 -1.65 -8.44
N LYS A 197 0.64 -0.43 -8.34
CA LYS A 197 0.98 0.57 -7.31
C LYS A 197 -0.29 1.12 -6.66
N ALA A 198 -0.25 1.36 -5.35
CA ALA A 198 -1.35 2.01 -4.64
C ALA A 198 -1.44 3.50 -5.00
N VAL A 199 -2.65 4.04 -4.99
CA VAL A 199 -2.93 5.43 -5.37
C VAL A 199 -3.50 6.20 -4.20
N ALA A 200 -2.93 7.38 -3.93
CA ALA A 200 -3.39 8.29 -2.91
C ALA A 200 -4.77 8.84 -3.31
N MET A 201 -5.76 8.53 -2.48
CA MET A 201 -7.10 9.08 -2.60
C MET A 201 -7.14 10.50 -2.01
N ARG A 202 -8.22 11.23 -2.31
CA ARG A 202 -8.41 12.63 -1.88
C ARG A 202 -8.12 12.83 -0.39
N GLU A 203 -8.53 11.88 0.45
CA GLU A 203 -8.39 11.91 1.91
C GLU A 203 -6.94 11.78 2.38
N LEU A 204 -6.05 11.24 1.54
CA LEU A 204 -4.62 11.06 1.82
C LEU A 204 -3.75 12.18 1.23
N LEU A 205 -4.33 13.04 0.38
CA LEU A 205 -3.59 14.13 -0.26
C LEU A 205 -3.48 15.33 0.68
N LEU A 206 -2.25 15.79 0.90
CA LEU A 206 -2.00 17.03 1.60
C LEU A 206 -2.21 18.24 0.67
N PRO A 207 -2.70 19.39 1.19
CA PRO A 207 -2.77 20.62 0.42
C PRO A 207 -1.37 21.00 -0.11
N SER A 208 -1.27 21.15 -1.43
CA SER A 208 -0.02 21.55 -2.10
C SER A 208 -0.31 22.58 -3.18
N THR A 209 0.59 23.56 -3.30
CA THR A 209 0.57 24.58 -4.36
C THR A 209 1.77 24.32 -5.26
N PHE A 210 1.51 23.90 -6.49
CA PHE A 210 2.57 23.72 -7.49
C PHE A 210 2.69 25.00 -8.32
N PRO A 211 3.83 25.71 -8.28
CA PRO A 211 4.04 26.84 -9.18
C PRO A 211 3.98 26.34 -10.63
N PRO A 212 3.38 27.09 -11.56
CA PRO A 212 3.39 26.71 -12.96
C PRO A 212 4.83 26.70 -13.46
N LEU A 213 5.17 25.72 -14.29
CA LEU A 213 6.44 25.72 -15.01
C LEU A 213 6.45 26.93 -15.95
N LEU A 214 7.42 27.83 -15.77
CA LEU A 214 7.59 28.97 -16.67
C LEU A 214 8.13 28.46 -18.02
N ALA A 215 7.49 28.91 -19.11
CA ALA A 215 7.87 28.47 -20.46
C ALA A 215 9.24 29.04 -20.91
N GLU A 216 9.64 30.18 -20.35
CA GLU A 216 10.89 30.86 -20.69
C GLU A 216 11.70 31.16 -19.43
N HIS A 217 12.99 30.84 -19.47
CA HIS A 217 13.95 31.27 -18.46
C HIS A 217 15.07 32.06 -19.14
N PRO A 218 15.77 32.96 -18.42
CA PRO A 218 16.86 33.72 -19.00
C PRO A 218 17.96 32.81 -19.55
N GLU A 219 18.41 33.05 -20.78
CA GLU A 219 19.47 32.26 -21.44
C GLU A 219 20.75 32.15 -20.60
N ARG A 220 21.04 33.20 -19.80
CA ARG A 220 22.17 33.24 -18.86
C ARG A 220 22.17 32.09 -17.85
N VAL A 221 21.00 31.52 -17.55
CA VAL A 221 20.82 30.43 -16.58
C VAL A 221 20.76 29.07 -17.28
N HIS A 222 20.26 29.03 -18.53
CA HIS A 222 20.20 27.80 -19.32
C HIS A 222 21.60 27.24 -19.63
N GLY A 223 22.53 28.08 -20.11
CA GLY A 223 23.85 27.64 -20.54
C GLY A 223 24.64 26.83 -19.49
N PRO A 224 24.79 27.33 -18.24
CA PRO A 224 25.48 26.60 -17.18
C PRO A 224 24.80 25.29 -16.80
N ILE A 225 23.47 25.24 -16.78
CA ILE A 225 22.70 24.03 -16.43
C ILE A 225 22.89 22.97 -17.51
N GLU A 226 22.71 23.32 -18.78
CA GLU A 226 22.93 22.41 -19.91
C GLU A 226 24.36 21.90 -19.95
N SER A 227 25.36 22.76 -19.72
CA SER A 227 26.76 22.33 -19.64
C SER A 227 27.00 21.34 -18.49
N ALA A 228 26.36 21.54 -17.33
CA ALA A 228 26.47 20.61 -16.22
C ALA A 228 25.82 19.27 -16.54
N LEU A 229 24.63 19.26 -17.14
CA LEU A 229 23.92 18.03 -17.56
C LEU A 229 24.70 17.26 -18.62
N ASN A 230 25.28 17.95 -19.61
CA ASN A 230 26.10 17.33 -20.66
C ASN A 230 27.42 16.73 -20.14
N SER A 231 27.86 17.10 -18.93
CA SER A 231 29.03 16.50 -18.29
C SER A 231 28.71 15.20 -17.54
N LEU A 232 27.42 14.88 -17.37
CA LEU A 232 26.99 13.66 -16.70
C LEU A 232 27.07 12.46 -17.65
N GLU A 233 27.55 11.33 -17.13
CA GLU A 233 27.47 10.06 -17.84
C GLU A 233 26.02 9.57 -17.89
N VAL A 234 25.53 9.29 -19.10
CA VAL A 234 24.17 8.79 -19.32
C VAL A 234 24.23 7.27 -19.47
N GLU A 235 23.76 6.55 -18.45
CA GLU A 235 23.60 5.10 -18.52
C GLU A 235 22.37 4.72 -19.35
N VAL A 236 22.52 3.72 -20.24
CA VAL A 236 21.42 3.21 -21.09
C VAL A 236 20.35 2.52 -20.26
N ALA A 237 20.74 1.88 -19.16
CA ALA A 237 19.85 1.20 -18.24
C ALA A 237 20.40 1.27 -16.82
N TYR A 238 19.55 1.70 -15.89
CA TYR A 238 19.89 1.75 -14.48
C TYR A 238 20.05 0.34 -13.90
N ASN A 239 21.22 0.03 -13.34
CA ASN A 239 21.48 -1.21 -12.61
C ASN A 239 21.64 -0.94 -11.10
N PRO A 240 20.67 -1.34 -10.25
CA PRO A 240 20.75 -1.09 -8.81
C PRO A 240 21.93 -1.79 -8.12
N LEU A 241 22.51 -2.83 -8.72
CA LEU A 241 23.67 -3.54 -8.17
C LEU A 241 24.96 -2.70 -8.18
N HIS A 242 25.02 -1.63 -9.00
CA HIS A 242 26.16 -0.73 -9.04
C HIS A 242 26.16 0.27 -7.87
N LEU A 243 25.03 0.46 -7.18
CA LEU A 243 24.92 1.37 -6.05
C LEU A 243 25.40 0.76 -4.73
N LYS A 244 26.16 1.53 -3.95
CA LYS A 244 26.64 1.14 -2.62
C LYS A 244 25.99 2.00 -1.54
N SER A 245 24.84 1.57 -1.04
CA SER A 245 24.11 2.25 0.05
C SER A 245 24.72 2.05 1.45
N ASN A 246 25.69 1.14 1.59
CA ASN A 246 26.25 0.68 2.88
C ASN A 246 25.21 0.06 3.84
N LEU A 247 24.00 -0.29 3.38
CA LEU A 247 22.95 -0.91 4.20
C LEU A 247 23.43 -2.15 4.93
N TYR A 248 24.12 -3.07 4.25
CA TYR A 248 24.67 -4.28 4.88
C TYR A 248 25.66 -3.99 6.00
N LYS A 249 26.51 -2.96 5.85
CA LYS A 249 27.44 -2.54 6.91
C LYS A 249 26.68 -1.98 8.11
N HIS A 250 25.64 -1.19 7.87
CA HIS A 250 24.77 -0.66 8.92
C HIS A 250 24.06 -1.77 9.69
N LEU A 251 23.37 -2.67 8.98
CA LEU A 251 22.67 -3.81 9.59
C LEU A 251 23.63 -4.71 10.37
N LYS A 252 24.81 -5.00 9.81
CA LYS A 252 25.87 -5.73 10.52
C LYS A 252 26.24 -5.02 11.83
N SER A 253 26.47 -3.71 11.81
CA SER A 253 26.77 -2.94 13.02
C SER A 253 25.65 -3.03 14.06
N THR A 254 24.38 -2.95 13.64
CA THR A 254 23.22 -3.07 14.54
C THR A 254 23.10 -4.46 15.16
N LEU A 255 23.33 -5.52 14.38
CA LEU A 255 23.32 -6.92 14.85
C LEU A 255 24.50 -7.26 15.76
N HIS A 256 25.67 -6.65 15.52
CA HIS A 256 26.89 -6.90 16.28
C HIS A 256 27.01 -6.01 17.52
N LYS A 257 26.08 -5.09 17.80
CA LYS A 257 26.07 -4.37 19.08
C LYS A 257 25.85 -5.42 20.18
N PRO A 258 26.88 -5.74 21.01
CA PRO A 258 26.63 -6.60 22.14
C PRO A 258 25.59 -5.93 23.02
N LEU A 259 24.66 -6.72 23.56
CA LEU A 259 23.77 -6.31 24.64
C LEU A 259 24.59 -6.09 25.93
N GLN A 260 25.58 -5.20 25.90
CA GLN A 260 26.49 -4.88 26.99
C GLN A 260 26.95 -3.43 26.78
N ARG A 261 26.83 -2.48 27.70
CA ARG A 261 26.64 -2.51 29.15
C ARG A 261 25.47 -1.59 29.48
N GLN A 262 24.50 -2.05 30.26
CA GLN A 262 23.93 -1.14 31.26
C GLN A 262 25.13 -0.71 32.12
N GLN A 263 25.68 0.47 31.85
CA GLN A 263 26.55 1.10 32.84
C GLN A 263 25.72 1.19 34.12
N PRO A 264 26.21 0.69 35.27
CA PRO A 264 25.61 1.08 36.52
C PRO A 264 25.70 2.60 36.58
N GLN A 265 24.55 3.27 36.55
CA GLN A 265 24.50 4.70 36.85
C GLN A 265 25.28 4.92 38.15
N PRO A 266 26.23 5.87 38.21
CA PRO A 266 26.72 6.34 39.48
C PRO A 266 25.51 6.86 40.24
N ARG A 267 25.15 6.18 41.33
CA ARG A 267 24.10 6.61 42.25
C ARG A 267 24.33 8.08 42.59
N ASP A 268 23.24 8.83 42.49
CA ASP A 268 23.08 10.20 42.92
C ASP A 268 23.84 10.51 44.21
N GLN A 269 24.72 11.51 44.16
CA GLN A 269 25.02 12.31 45.33
C GLN A 269 24.58 13.75 45.09
N ARG A 270 23.51 14.06 45.84
CA ARG A 270 23.06 15.36 46.33
C ARG A 270 22.43 16.34 45.33
N ALA A 271 21.13 16.49 45.56
CA ALA A 271 20.36 17.68 45.31
C ALA A 271 21.01 18.94 45.90
N GLU A 272 21.13 19.98 45.09
CA GLU A 272 20.94 21.34 45.56
C GLU A 272 19.92 22.07 44.69
N ARG A 273 18.98 22.68 45.40
CA ARG A 273 17.85 23.48 44.93
C ARG A 273 18.35 24.64 44.10
N HIS A 274 17.75 24.90 42.93
CA HIS A 274 17.31 26.25 42.53
C HIS A 274 16.16 26.13 41.52
N GLN A 275 15.11 26.92 41.75
CA GLN A 275 13.82 26.93 41.05
C GLN A 275 13.84 27.92 39.84
N PRO A 276 12.73 28.14 39.11
CA PRO A 276 12.53 27.68 37.73
C PRO A 276 12.70 28.79 36.66
N LYS A 277 13.02 28.41 35.42
CA LYS A 277 12.73 29.23 34.23
C LYS A 277 11.71 28.53 33.34
N GLN A 278 10.52 29.12 33.26
CA GLN A 278 9.51 28.85 32.25
C GLN A 278 10.09 29.07 30.85
N HIS A 279 9.91 28.10 29.96
CA HIS A 279 9.72 28.38 28.54
C HIS A 279 8.54 27.53 28.05
N GLN A 280 7.46 28.21 27.72
CA GLN A 280 6.27 27.66 27.12
C GLN A 280 6.56 27.38 25.64
N SER A 281 6.43 26.12 25.20
CA SER A 281 6.14 25.81 23.80
C SER A 281 4.76 25.18 23.75
N ARG A 282 3.74 26.04 23.58
CA ARG A 282 2.36 25.63 23.31
C ARG A 282 2.08 25.92 21.83
N ALA A 283 2.01 24.86 21.02
CA ALA A 283 1.39 24.93 19.71
C ALA A 283 -0.11 25.22 19.90
N ARG A 284 -0.59 26.32 19.31
CA ARG A 284 -2.01 26.70 19.30
C ARG A 284 -2.66 26.10 18.06
N ALA A 285 -3.60 25.17 18.25
CA ALA A 285 -4.57 24.79 17.22
C ALA A 285 -5.82 25.63 17.42
N THR A 286 -6.21 26.41 16.42
CA THR A 286 -7.43 27.22 16.42
C THR A 286 -8.54 26.38 15.79
N VAL A 287 -9.58 26.05 16.55
CA VAL A 287 -10.82 25.44 16.03
C VAL A 287 -11.91 26.51 16.11
N ALA A 288 -12.67 26.71 15.02
CA ALA A 288 -13.80 27.61 15.02
C ALA A 288 -14.89 27.13 16.01
N PRO A 289 -15.53 28.00 16.80
CA PRO A 289 -16.55 27.58 17.75
C PRO A 289 -17.79 27.10 17.00
N LEU A 290 -18.24 25.88 17.31
CA LEU A 290 -19.59 25.43 16.98
C LEU A 290 -20.60 26.24 17.79
N LEU A 291 -21.58 26.84 17.11
CA LEU A 291 -22.71 27.53 17.74
C LEU A 291 -23.54 26.51 18.53
N MET A 292 -23.42 26.54 19.86
CA MET A 292 -24.27 25.79 20.76
C MET A 292 -25.64 26.47 20.87
N ALA A 293 -26.70 25.73 20.54
CA ALA A 293 -28.08 26.15 20.77
C ALA A 293 -28.37 26.30 22.28
N PRO A 294 -29.21 27.28 22.69
CA PRO A 294 -29.47 27.52 24.10
C PRO A 294 -30.35 26.44 24.74
N SER A 295 -29.97 26.05 25.96
CA SER A 295 -30.72 25.19 26.88
C SER A 295 -31.86 25.98 27.54
N PRO A 296 -33.09 25.42 27.68
CA PRO A 296 -34.19 26.09 28.36
C PRO A 296 -34.10 25.93 29.89
N VAL A 297 -34.13 27.05 30.61
CA VAL A 297 -34.23 27.12 32.06
C VAL A 297 -35.68 26.91 32.52
N GLN A 298 -35.82 25.92 33.41
CA GLN A 298 -36.87 25.60 34.37
C GLN A 298 -38.08 26.54 34.53
N ALA A 299 -39.27 25.96 34.41
CA ALA A 299 -40.47 26.37 35.15
C ALA A 299 -40.88 25.25 36.13
N PHE A 300 -41.21 25.65 37.36
CA PHE A 300 -41.57 24.79 38.49
C PHE A 300 -43.09 24.56 38.61
N ARG A 301 -43.43 23.38 39.18
CA ARG A 301 -44.68 22.92 39.87
C ARG A 301 -45.83 22.32 39.03
N PRO A 302 -46.71 21.48 39.65
CA PRO A 302 -46.43 20.32 40.51
C PRO A 302 -47.25 19.07 40.09
N ALA A 303 -47.09 17.98 40.84
CA ALA A 303 -47.64 16.65 40.62
C ALA A 303 -49.17 16.56 40.42
N ALA A 304 -49.60 15.66 39.53
CA ALA A 304 -50.95 15.11 39.48
C ALA A 304 -50.89 13.60 39.23
N THR A 305 -51.41 12.84 40.19
CA THR A 305 -51.67 11.39 40.16
C THR A 305 -53.04 11.10 39.56
N ARG A 306 -53.13 10.02 38.76
CA ARG A 306 -54.31 9.19 38.41
C ARG A 306 -55.61 9.89 37.95
N ARG A 307 -56.10 9.57 36.74
CA ARG A 307 -57.13 8.53 36.45
C ARG A 307 -57.50 8.54 34.96
N GLU A 308 -57.83 7.34 34.44
CA GLU A 308 -58.77 6.99 33.34
C GLU A 308 -59.10 8.03 32.24
N SER A 309 -58.96 7.65 30.96
CA SER A 309 -60.11 7.34 30.08
C SER A 309 -59.69 7.17 28.61
N CYS A 310 -60.50 6.39 27.89
CA CYS A 310 -60.32 5.83 26.57
C CYS A 310 -60.38 6.81 25.37
N GLU A 311 -59.92 6.24 24.24
CA GLU A 311 -60.52 6.28 22.89
C GLU A 311 -59.92 7.14 21.76
N ARG A 312 -59.72 6.42 20.64
CA ARG A 312 -59.73 6.80 19.20
C ARG A 312 -58.54 7.59 18.65
N SER A 313 -57.63 6.99 17.88
CA SER A 313 -57.75 6.51 16.48
C SER A 313 -58.14 7.62 15.48
N LEU A 314 -57.21 8.00 14.59
CA LEU A 314 -57.24 7.69 13.15
C LEU A 314 -56.25 8.58 12.37
N LEU A 315 -55.55 7.94 11.42
CA LEU A 315 -54.76 8.52 10.33
C LEU A 315 -55.64 9.44 9.42
N PRO A 316 -55.05 10.21 8.49
CA PRO A 316 -54.74 9.63 7.17
C PRO A 316 -53.36 10.03 6.61
N LYS A 317 -52.86 9.13 5.75
CA LYS A 317 -51.86 9.35 4.71
C LYS A 317 -52.44 10.22 3.59
N GLU A 318 -51.58 11.02 2.96
CA GLU A 318 -51.23 10.88 1.54
C GLU A 318 -49.70 10.96 1.42
#